data_AF-A0A848ZFQ9-F1
#
_entry.id   AF-A0A848ZFQ9-F1
#
_cell.length_a   1.000
_cell.length_b   1.000
_cell.length_c   1.000
_cell.angle_alpha   90.00
_cell.angle_beta   90.00
_cell.angle_gamma   90.00
#
_symmetry.space_group_name_H-M   'P 1'
#
loop_
_entity.id
_entity.type
_entity.pdbx_description
1 polymer ?
#
loop_
_entity_poly.entity_id
_entity_poly.type
_entity_poly.pdbx_seq_one_letter_code
_entity_poly.pdbx_strand_id
1 'polypeptide(L)'
;PSQAILYGKRSHKARTSSTNPGLLKWPLDGEKCFRFWYTNGAKTEKGMYHIDCYQCINVCPFNKKPGFVHDMVRWFIRREVSALNHFWRFADDVFYQPFYKTGKHKKAN
;
A
#
# COMPACT_ATOMS: atom_id res chain seq x y z
N PRO A 1 -7.07 2.20 0.70
CA PRO A 1 -8.55 2.35 0.60
C PRO A 1 -9.02 2.99 -0.73
N SER A 2 -8.46 4.14 -1.12
CA SER A 2 -8.88 4.93 -2.28
C SER A 2 -8.51 4.39 -3.67
N GLN A 3 -7.95 3.18 -3.76
CA GLN A 3 -7.42 2.59 -5.01
C GLN A 3 -6.39 3.49 -5.73
N ALA A 4 -5.59 4.22 -4.95
CA ALA A 4 -4.54 5.10 -5.48
C ALA A 4 -3.31 4.34 -6.00
N ILE A 5 -2.98 3.20 -5.41
CA ILE A 5 -1.79 2.40 -5.77
C ILE A 5 -2.05 1.67 -7.09
N LEU A 6 -1.07 1.68 -8.00
CA LEU A 6 -1.14 0.95 -9.26
C LEU A 6 -0.95 -0.55 -9.01
N TYR A 7 -1.85 -1.36 -9.56
CA TYR A 7 -1.70 -2.80 -9.63
C TYR A 7 -1.07 -3.22 -10.96
N GLY A 8 -0.30 -4.31 -10.94
CA GLY A 8 0.35 -4.85 -12.14
C GLY A 8 1.78 -4.33 -12.33
N LYS A 9 2.14 -4.04 -13.59
CA LYS A 9 3.52 -3.72 -13.98
C LYS A 9 3.88 -2.25 -13.68
N ARG A 10 5.17 -2.01 -13.49
CA ARG A 10 5.75 -0.66 -13.44
C ARG A 10 5.58 0.05 -14.79
N SER A 11 5.57 1.38 -14.76
CA SER A 11 5.44 2.24 -15.94
C SER A 11 6.31 3.50 -15.81
N HIS A 12 6.71 4.06 -16.95
CA HIS A 12 7.34 5.38 -17.05
C HIS A 12 6.31 6.51 -17.20
N LYS A 13 5.04 6.18 -17.47
CA LYS A 13 3.97 7.15 -17.67
C LYS A 13 3.48 7.69 -16.32
N ALA A 14 3.24 8.99 -16.27
CA ALA A 14 2.51 9.61 -15.16
C ALA A 14 1.04 9.14 -15.16
N ARG A 15 0.43 8.99 -13.98
CA ARG A 15 -1.01 8.71 -13.83
C ARG A 15 -1.85 9.96 -13.59
N THR A 16 -1.23 11.01 -13.06
CA THR A 16 -1.85 12.31 -12.76
C THR A 16 -0.83 13.41 -13.01
N SER A 17 -1.28 14.67 -13.04
CA SER A 17 -0.41 15.84 -13.14
C SER A 17 0.58 15.93 -11.98
N SER A 18 0.21 15.42 -10.80
CA SER A 18 1.07 15.37 -9.61
C SER A 18 2.14 14.27 -9.65
N THR A 19 2.21 13.45 -10.71
CA THR A 19 3.18 12.36 -10.82
C THR A 19 4.28 12.72 -11.82
N ASN A 20 5.53 12.78 -11.38
CA ASN A 20 6.67 12.99 -12.29
C ASN A 20 6.81 11.82 -13.31
N PRO A 21 6.74 12.06 -14.64
CA PRO A 21 6.95 11.03 -15.67
C PRO A 21 8.43 10.63 -15.85
N GLY A 22 8.70 9.67 -16.72
CA GLY A 22 10.06 9.30 -17.16
C GLY A 22 10.75 8.22 -16.32
N LEU A 23 10.45 8.10 -15.03
CA LEU A 23 11.03 7.09 -14.14
C LEU A 23 10.20 5.79 -14.12
N LEU A 24 10.87 4.62 -14.21
CA LEU A 24 10.22 3.32 -14.09
C LEU A 24 9.79 3.05 -12.64
N LYS A 25 8.50 3.21 -12.35
CA LYS A 25 7.93 3.02 -11.01
C LYS A 25 6.51 2.46 -11.07
N TRP A 26 5.91 2.17 -9.91
CA TRP A 26 4.46 2.06 -9.81
C TRP A 26 3.90 3.46 -9.56
N PRO A 27 3.45 4.21 -10.58
CA PRO A 27 2.94 5.56 -10.39
C PRO A 27 1.72 5.55 -9.46
N LEU A 28 1.79 6.35 -8.40
CA LEU A 28 0.69 6.55 -7.45
C LEU A 28 -0.26 7.61 -8.00
N ASP A 29 -1.56 7.38 -7.88
CA ASP A 29 -2.57 8.43 -8.06
C ASP A 29 -2.64 9.28 -6.78
N GLY A 30 -1.78 10.30 -6.71
CA GLY A 30 -1.64 11.17 -5.53
C GLY A 30 -2.92 11.93 -5.18
N GLU A 31 -3.68 12.34 -6.19
CA GLU A 31 -4.93 13.07 -6.03
C GLU A 31 -6.00 12.22 -5.35
N LYS A 32 -6.15 10.93 -5.74
CA LYS A 32 -7.06 10.01 -5.04
C LYS A 32 -6.62 9.71 -3.62
N CYS A 33 -5.31 9.61 -3.37
CA CYS A 33 -4.80 9.45 -2.02
C CYS A 33 -5.17 10.65 -1.15
N PHE A 34 -4.85 11.85 -1.62
CA PHE A 34 -5.10 13.10 -0.90
C PHE A 34 -6.58 13.38 -0.69
N ARG A 35 -7.42 13.13 -1.70
CA ARG A 35 -8.89 13.25 -1.57
C ARG A 35 -9.45 12.33 -0.49
N PHE A 36 -8.89 11.11 -0.33
CA PHE A 36 -9.30 10.22 0.75
C PHE A 36 -8.95 10.77 2.12
N TRP A 37 -7.77 11.38 2.28
CA TRP A 37 -7.38 12.03 3.53
C TRP A 37 -8.33 13.17 3.85
N TYR A 38 -8.63 14.01 2.86
CA TYR A 38 -9.54 15.15 3.04
C TYR A 38 -10.97 14.70 3.41
N THR A 39 -11.47 13.64 2.78
CA THR A 39 -12.84 13.17 3.00
C THR A 39 -13.03 12.41 4.31
N ASN A 40 -11.99 11.71 4.79
CA ASN A 40 -12.07 10.81 5.95
C ASN A 40 -11.31 11.32 7.19
N GLY A 41 -10.60 12.44 7.09
CA GLY A 41 -9.86 13.01 8.20
C GLY A 41 -10.75 13.73 9.22
N ALA A 42 -10.23 13.89 10.44
CA ALA A 42 -10.95 14.56 11.52
C ALA A 42 -11.10 16.04 11.18
N LYS A 43 -12.34 16.53 11.26
CA LYS A 43 -12.68 17.92 11.02
C LYS A 43 -12.98 18.58 12.36
N THR A 44 -12.33 19.72 12.59
CA THR A 44 -12.57 20.60 13.74
C THR A 44 -13.20 21.90 13.25
N GLU A 45 -13.75 22.70 14.17
CA GLU A 45 -14.31 24.02 13.85
C GLU A 45 -13.29 24.97 13.21
N LYS A 46 -12.00 24.78 13.51
CA LYS A 46 -10.88 25.58 12.96
C LYS A 46 -10.34 25.02 11.64
N GLY A 47 -10.95 23.97 11.09
CA GLY A 47 -10.53 23.30 9.86
C GLY A 47 -10.19 21.83 10.04
N MET A 48 -9.50 21.26 9.06
CA MET A 48 -9.12 19.85 9.07
C MET A 48 -7.92 19.59 9.99
N TYR A 49 -8.07 18.69 10.96
CA TYR A 49 -6.94 18.13 11.68
C TYR A 49 -6.36 16.98 10.84
N HIS A 50 -5.05 17.00 10.62
CA HIS A 50 -4.38 16.02 9.78
C HIS A 50 -4.65 14.60 10.29
N ILE A 51 -5.33 13.80 9.48
CA ILE A 51 -5.38 12.35 9.61
C ILE A 51 -4.66 11.78 8.41
N ASP A 52 -3.47 11.25 8.67
CA ASP A 52 -2.74 10.47 7.70
C ASP A 52 -3.44 9.11 7.54
N CYS A 53 -3.71 8.69 6.30
CA CYS A 53 -4.34 7.39 6.07
C CYS A 53 -3.43 6.22 6.50
N TYR A 54 -2.13 6.32 6.17
CA TYR A 54 -1.03 5.37 6.48
C TYR A 54 -1.28 3.87 6.19
N GLN A 55 -2.41 3.51 5.59
CA GLN A 55 -2.85 2.13 5.44
C GLN A 55 -1.88 1.28 4.62
N CYS A 56 -1.25 1.86 3.60
CA CYS A 56 -0.27 1.16 2.76
C CYS A 56 0.98 0.73 3.54
N ILE A 57 1.43 1.54 4.51
CA ILE A 57 2.58 1.21 5.35
C ILE A 57 2.16 0.21 6.43
N ASN A 58 0.98 0.39 7.02
CA ASN A 58 0.44 -0.52 8.04
C ASN A 58 0.32 -1.97 7.55
N VAL A 59 -0.24 -2.18 6.35
CA VAL A 59 -0.45 -3.53 5.79
C VAL A 59 0.78 -4.11 5.12
N CYS A 60 1.86 -3.34 4.97
CA CYS A 60 3.04 -3.83 4.26
C CYS A 60 3.65 -5.02 5.02
N PRO A 61 3.81 -6.21 4.38
CA PRO A 61 4.43 -7.37 5.02
C PRO A 61 5.85 -7.08 5.50
N PHE A 62 6.54 -6.10 4.90
CA PHE A 62 7.89 -5.73 5.30
C PHE A 62 7.95 -4.79 6.50
N ASN A 63 6.82 -4.22 6.94
CA ASN A 63 6.77 -3.26 8.05
C ASN A 63 6.42 -3.91 9.41
N LYS A 64 6.39 -5.25 9.50
CA LYS A 64 6.11 -5.92 10.78
C LYS A 64 7.30 -5.80 11.74
N LYS A 65 7.01 -5.93 13.05
CA LYS A 65 8.03 -5.87 14.11
C LYS A 65 9.14 -6.90 13.84
N PRO A 66 10.42 -6.54 14.01
CA PRO A 66 11.53 -7.48 13.89
C PRO A 66 11.40 -8.61 14.93
N GLY A 67 11.91 -9.78 14.59
CA GLY A 67 11.82 -10.97 15.41
C GLY A 67 12.11 -12.22 14.60
N PHE A 68 12.43 -13.33 15.29
CA PHE A 68 12.90 -14.56 14.67
C PHE A 68 12.04 -15.03 13.49
N VAL A 69 10.71 -15.06 13.66
CA VAL A 69 9.77 -15.48 12.61
C VAL A 69 9.78 -14.52 11.42
N HIS A 70 9.78 -13.21 11.67
CA HIS A 70 9.77 -12.19 10.62
C HIS A 70 11.08 -12.19 9.82
N ASP A 71 12.21 -12.37 10.51
CA ASP A 71 13.52 -12.42 9.89
C ASP A 71 13.71 -13.69 9.06
N MET A 72 13.15 -14.81 9.52
CA MET A 72 13.08 -16.06 8.74
C MET A 72 12.27 -15.88 7.46
N VAL A 73 11.08 -15.27 7.53
CA VAL A 73 10.25 -14.99 6.34
C VAL A 73 10.99 -14.08 5.35
N ARG A 74 11.63 -13.02 5.84
CA ARG A 74 12.46 -12.13 4.99
C ARG A 74 13.62 -12.87 4.34
N TRP A 75 14.25 -13.81 5.05
CA TRP A 75 15.31 -14.64 4.49
C TRP A 75 14.81 -15.51 3.33
N PHE A 76 13.64 -16.16 3.48
CA PHE A 76 13.03 -16.95 2.41
C PHE A 76 12.66 -16.10 1.18
N ILE A 77 12.10 -14.91 1.40
CA ILE A 77 11.75 -13.99 0.33
C ILE A 77 13.01 -13.53 -0.43
N ARG A 78 14.10 -13.22 0.29
CA ARG A 78 15.39 -12.81 -0.32
C ARG A 78 16.08 -13.94 -1.09
N ARG A 79 15.86 -15.19 -0.71
CA ARG A 79 16.34 -16.38 -1.42
C ARG A 79 15.50 -16.74 -2.64
N GLU A 80 14.52 -15.90 -2.99
CA GLU A 80 13.60 -16.08 -4.12
C GLU A 80 12.87 -17.43 -4.12
N VAL A 81 12.51 -17.95 -2.94
CA VAL A 81 11.65 -19.13 -2.82
C VAL A 81 10.20 -18.73 -3.14
N SER A 82 9.97 -18.41 -4.41
CA SER A 82 8.74 -17.78 -4.92
C SER A 82 7.48 -18.61 -4.68
N ALA A 83 7.62 -19.94 -4.61
CA ALA A 83 6.55 -20.87 -4.27
C ALA A 83 5.90 -20.57 -2.91
N LEU A 84 6.67 -20.03 -1.94
CA LEU A 84 6.15 -19.72 -0.61
C LEU A 84 5.56 -18.31 -0.50
N ASN A 85 5.75 -17.43 -1.50
CA ASN A 85 5.28 -16.05 -1.43
C ASN A 85 3.76 -15.93 -1.27
N HIS A 86 3.00 -16.83 -1.91
CA HIS A 86 1.54 -16.83 -1.79
C HIS A 86 1.12 -17.24 -0.37
N PHE A 87 1.78 -18.23 0.21
CA PHE A 87 1.57 -18.68 1.58
C PHE A 87 1.91 -17.57 2.60
N TRP A 88 3.08 -16.95 2.48
CA TRP A 88 3.48 -15.86 3.38
C TRP A 88 2.55 -14.66 3.32
N ARG A 89 2.08 -14.31 2.12
CA ARG A 89 1.08 -13.25 1.96
C ARG A 89 -0.24 -13.58 2.63
N PHE A 90 -0.74 -14.81 2.43
CA PHE A 90 -1.97 -15.26 3.08
C PHE A 90 -1.84 -15.23 4.60
N ALA A 91 -0.72 -15.73 5.14
CA ALA A 91 -0.44 -15.65 6.57
C ALA A 91 -0.44 -14.19 7.06
N ASP A 92 0.21 -13.27 6.33
CA ASP A 92 0.20 -11.84 6.68
C ASP A 92 -1.21 -11.26 6.77
N ASP A 93 -2.06 -11.55 5.78
CA ASP A 93 -3.45 -11.07 5.72
C ASP A 93 -4.31 -11.61 6.88
N VAL A 94 -4.01 -12.82 7.37
CA VAL A 94 -4.71 -13.44 8.52
C VAL A 94 -4.27 -12.82 9.84
N PHE A 95 -2.96 -12.66 10.06
CA PHE A 95 -2.43 -12.16 11.33
C PHE A 95 -2.51 -10.64 11.48
N TYR A 96 -2.46 -9.89 10.38
CA TYR A 96 -2.40 -8.42 10.38
C TYR A 96 -3.52 -7.83 9.56
N GLN A 97 -4.73 -7.82 10.15
CA GLN A 97 -5.90 -7.30 9.47
C GLN A 97 -5.80 -5.78 9.20
N PRO A 98 -6.24 -5.33 8.03
CA PRO A 98 -6.20 -3.93 7.66
C PRO A 98 -7.29 -3.11 8.39
N PHE A 99 -6.97 -1.90 8.87
CA PHE A 99 -7.98 -0.98 9.44
C PHE A 99 -9.11 -0.60 8.47
N TYR A 100 -8.79 -0.57 7.17
CA TYR A 100 -9.76 -0.32 6.11
C TYR A 100 -9.84 -1.53 5.18
N LYS A 101 -11.02 -1.85 4.65
CA LYS A 101 -11.15 -2.91 3.63
C LYS A 101 -10.21 -2.63 2.45
N THR A 102 -9.15 -3.44 2.32
CA THR A 102 -8.19 -3.45 1.21
C THR A 102 -8.59 -4.52 0.18
N GLY A 103 -7.89 -4.64 -0.94
CA GLY A 103 -8.09 -5.76 -1.89
C GLY A 103 -9.21 -5.63 -2.93
N LYS A 104 -10.07 -4.60 -2.86
CA LYS A 104 -11.04 -4.31 -3.94
C LYS A 104 -10.35 -3.71 -5.16
N HIS A 105 -9.69 -4.51 -5.99
CA HIS A 105 -9.06 -4.02 -7.21
C HIS A 105 -10.10 -3.85 -8.31
N LYS A 106 -10.34 -2.60 -8.74
CA LYS A 106 -10.81 -2.39 -10.12
C LYS A 106 -9.61 -2.64 -11.02
N LYS A 107 -9.73 -3.54 -12.01
CA LYS A 107 -8.69 -3.67 -13.05
C LYS A 107 -8.43 -2.29 -13.63
N ALA A 108 -7.15 -1.90 -13.74
CA ALA A 108 -6.79 -0.72 -14.49
C ALA A 108 -7.17 -0.99 -15.96
N ASN A 109 -8.10 -0.20 -16.50
CA ASN A 109 -8.38 -0.17 -17.93
C ASN A 109 -7.17 0.35 -18.68
#